data_AF-A0A2V9R012-F1
#
_entry.id   AF-A0A2V9R012-F1
#
_cell.length_a   1.000
_cell.length_b   1.000
_cell.length_c   1.000
_cell.angle_alpha   90.00
_cell.angle_beta   90.00
_cell.angle_gamma   90.00
#
_symmetry.space_group_name_H-M   'P 1'
#
loop_
_entity.id
_entity.type
_entity.pdbx_description
1 polymer ?
#
loop_
_entity_poly.entity_id
_entity_poly.type
_entity_poly.pdbx_seq_one_letter_code
_entity_poly.pdbx_strand_id
1 'polypeptide(L)'
;MEYRDLHNWLVPEANASGTFHFSQLNTGLIGITSGNAMASFLLAAVDNANATFRSLRRWEMLGNTWIAHFGDTWKITPKLSINYGIRWDRATPSVEKDDHLSFLDPYGANPSAGGRAGRLAFAGDRWGAASFGRRHPEITFNKAFAPRLGIAYSLSPKTVVRTGYGIFYTQAFYPGWGGGSALDGFDANVSYSSTLGGIQPAFILNQGFPQNFTPPPFIDSGYRNGQNLTYRPFDANRLSYTQQWNLTVEHEFTSNFYISAAYVANKGTRLPSSTAPLNALDPKLLSMGSRLFDEFRPGDTAVNGVPLPYAGWVEQMTGCAPSVAQALLPYPQYCSSLLGLNENAGNSSYHS
;
A
#
# COMPACT_ATOMS: atom_id res chain seq x y z
N MET A 1 1.81 18.03 -27.40
CA MET A 1 1.62 18.10 -25.94
C MET A 1 0.24 17.54 -25.65
N GLU A 2 0.12 16.68 -24.65
CA GLU A 2 -1.12 16.00 -24.27
C GLU A 2 -1.38 16.23 -22.77
N TYR A 3 -2.63 16.49 -22.43
CA TYR A 3 -3.11 16.62 -21.06
C TYR A 3 -4.19 15.58 -20.81
N ARG A 4 -4.10 14.89 -19.68
CA ARG A 4 -5.08 13.91 -19.23
C ARG A 4 -5.50 14.24 -17.81
N ASP A 5 -6.81 14.37 -17.64
CA ASP A 5 -7.47 14.48 -16.36
C ASP A 5 -8.09 13.12 -16.00
N LEU A 6 -7.87 12.66 -14.78
CA LEU A 6 -8.37 11.39 -14.28
C LEU A 6 -9.29 11.65 -13.10
N HIS A 7 -10.56 11.31 -13.29
CA HIS A 7 -11.55 11.23 -12.23
C HIS A 7 -11.89 9.77 -11.98
N ASN A 8 -11.62 9.29 -10.77
CA ASN A 8 -12.01 7.96 -10.36
C ASN A 8 -13.09 8.05 -9.28
N TRP A 9 -14.27 7.54 -9.60
CA TRP A 9 -15.40 7.49 -8.68
C TRP A 9 -15.39 6.13 -7.99
N LEU A 10 -15.10 6.15 -6.69
CA LEU A 10 -15.13 4.94 -5.89
C LEU A 10 -16.32 5.00 -4.94
N VAL A 11 -17.08 3.92 -4.92
CA VAL A 11 -18.01 3.63 -3.83
C VAL A 11 -17.33 2.54 -3.01
N PRO A 12 -16.88 2.82 -1.77
CA PRO A 12 -16.20 1.82 -0.97
C PRO A 12 -17.22 0.80 -0.46
N GLU A 13 -17.46 -0.26 -1.23
CA GLU A 13 -18.35 -1.38 -0.89
C GLU A 13 -17.69 -2.37 0.08
N ALA A 14 -16.98 -1.86 1.09
CA ALA A 14 -16.26 -2.71 2.03
C ALA A 14 -17.21 -3.27 3.10
N ASN A 15 -17.85 -4.42 2.86
CA ASN A 15 -18.64 -5.16 3.85
C ASN A 15 -19.66 -4.28 4.64
N ALA A 16 -20.27 -3.29 3.98
CA ALA A 16 -21.22 -2.38 4.61
C ALA A 16 -22.53 -3.08 5.00
N SER A 17 -22.92 -4.12 4.26
CA SER A 17 -24.06 -4.98 4.59
C SER A 17 -23.77 -5.94 5.75
N GLY A 18 -22.52 -6.05 6.17
CA GLY A 18 -22.07 -6.99 7.20
C GLY A 18 -21.89 -8.42 6.70
N THR A 19 -21.08 -9.17 7.43
CA THR A 19 -20.88 -10.61 7.30
C THR A 19 -21.33 -11.25 8.61
N PHE A 20 -22.17 -12.28 8.53
CA PHE A 20 -22.78 -12.93 9.69
C PHE A 20 -22.54 -14.43 9.60
N HIS A 21 -21.99 -15.00 10.65
CA HIS A 21 -21.71 -16.42 10.77
C HIS A 21 -22.60 -17.04 11.85
N PHE A 22 -23.07 -18.25 11.56
CA PHE A 22 -23.89 -19.06 12.45
C PHE A 22 -23.15 -20.36 12.70
N SER A 23 -22.90 -20.66 13.98
CA SER A 23 -22.22 -21.87 14.42
C SER A 23 -23.22 -22.83 15.04
N GLN A 24 -22.88 -24.11 15.03
CA GLN A 24 -23.62 -25.14 15.77
C GLN A 24 -23.57 -24.93 17.28
N LEU A 25 -22.55 -24.24 17.80
CA LEU A 25 -22.32 -24.06 19.23
C LEU A 25 -23.46 -23.30 19.93
N ASN A 26 -24.11 -22.34 19.24
CA ASN A 26 -25.21 -21.55 19.83
C ASN A 26 -26.45 -22.42 20.18
N THR A 27 -26.54 -23.63 19.63
CA THR A 27 -27.57 -24.63 19.95
C THR A 27 -26.97 -25.91 20.54
N GLY A 28 -25.70 -25.85 20.94
CA GLY A 28 -24.92 -26.97 21.49
C GLY A 28 -24.78 -26.92 23.02
N LEU A 29 -23.98 -27.85 23.55
CA LEU A 29 -23.67 -27.97 24.98
C LEU A 29 -22.26 -27.44 25.28
N ILE A 30 -22.08 -26.84 26.46
CA ILE A 30 -20.79 -26.22 26.85
C ILE A 30 -19.68 -27.26 26.83
N GLY A 31 -18.59 -26.96 26.11
CA GLY A 31 -17.41 -27.81 26.02
C GLY A 31 -17.57 -29.08 25.17
N ILE A 32 -18.71 -29.24 24.49
CA ILE A 32 -18.98 -30.36 23.60
C ILE A 32 -19.30 -29.84 22.20
N THR A 33 -18.63 -30.38 21.19
CA THR A 33 -18.91 -30.08 19.79
C THR A 33 -20.26 -30.70 19.39
N SER A 34 -21.35 -29.98 19.64
CA SER A 34 -22.74 -30.39 19.37
C SER A 34 -23.57 -29.20 18.85
N GLY A 35 -24.86 -29.45 18.59
CA GLY A 35 -25.82 -28.45 18.09
C GLY A 35 -25.96 -28.46 16.57
N ASN A 36 -26.56 -27.41 16.01
CA ASN A 36 -26.85 -27.31 14.58
C ASN A 36 -26.81 -25.85 14.09
N ALA A 37 -25.93 -25.56 13.12
CA ALA A 37 -25.77 -24.20 12.60
C ALA A 37 -27.03 -23.66 11.89
N MET A 38 -27.82 -24.54 11.25
CA MET A 38 -29.10 -24.16 10.65
C MET A 38 -30.13 -23.81 11.73
N ALA A 39 -30.15 -24.53 12.85
CA ALA A 39 -31.01 -24.16 13.99
C ALA A 39 -30.60 -22.79 14.57
N SER A 40 -29.30 -22.53 14.73
CA SER A 40 -28.79 -21.21 15.14
C SER A 40 -29.20 -20.11 14.16
N PHE A 41 -29.17 -20.37 12.85
CA PHE A 41 -29.65 -19.44 11.83
C PHE A 41 -31.15 -19.17 11.95
N LEU A 42 -31.98 -20.20 12.12
CA LEU A 42 -33.44 -20.07 12.29
C LEU A 42 -33.80 -19.31 13.56
N LEU A 43 -33.00 -19.45 14.62
CA LEU A 43 -33.11 -18.68 15.85
C LEU A 43 -32.52 -17.27 15.76
N ALA A 44 -31.95 -16.90 14.61
CA ALA A 44 -31.21 -15.66 14.41
C ALA A 44 -30.02 -15.49 15.38
N ALA A 45 -29.51 -16.57 15.97
CA ALA A 45 -28.44 -16.59 16.97
C ALA A 45 -27.08 -16.52 16.27
N VAL A 46 -26.55 -15.29 16.13
CA VAL A 46 -25.27 -15.02 15.46
C VAL A 46 -24.11 -15.51 16.32
N ASP A 47 -23.19 -16.27 15.73
CA ASP A 47 -21.96 -16.71 16.40
C ASP A 47 -20.91 -15.61 16.32
N ASN A 48 -20.59 -15.13 15.13
CA ASN A 48 -19.78 -13.92 14.97
C ASN A 48 -20.27 -13.12 13.77
N ALA A 49 -20.15 -11.81 13.87
CA ALA A 49 -20.42 -10.92 12.74
C ALA A 49 -19.47 -9.75 12.73
N ASN A 50 -19.20 -9.22 11.55
CA ASN A 50 -18.47 -7.99 11.37
C ASN A 50 -19.10 -7.14 10.27
N ALA A 51 -19.11 -5.83 10.46
CA ALA A 51 -19.59 -4.87 9.48
C ALA A 51 -18.70 -3.63 9.48
N THR A 52 -18.58 -2.98 8.32
CA THR A 52 -17.84 -1.72 8.20
C THR A 52 -18.82 -0.56 8.11
N PHE A 53 -18.72 0.37 9.05
CA PHE A 53 -19.45 1.63 9.01
C PHE A 53 -18.54 2.72 8.51
N ARG A 54 -19.04 3.58 7.63
CA ARG A 54 -18.26 4.68 7.02
C ARG A 54 -19.00 5.99 7.21
N SER A 55 -18.27 7.05 7.52
CA SER A 55 -18.85 8.41 7.57
C SER A 55 -19.00 9.02 6.19
N LEU A 56 -18.40 8.39 5.17
CA LEU A 56 -18.37 8.87 3.80
C LEU A 56 -19.22 7.98 2.90
N ARG A 57 -20.22 8.58 2.25
CA ARG A 57 -21.05 7.89 1.26
C ARG A 57 -20.33 7.69 -0.07
N ARG A 58 -19.42 8.60 -0.41
CA ARG A 58 -18.65 8.62 -1.64
C ARG A 58 -17.31 9.29 -1.36
N TRP A 59 -16.28 8.83 -2.04
CA TRP A 59 -14.99 9.48 -2.11
C TRP A 59 -14.54 9.48 -3.57
N GLU A 60 -14.13 10.63 -4.07
CA GLU A 60 -13.73 10.83 -5.45
C GLU A 60 -12.29 11.24 -5.48
N MET A 61 -11.48 10.53 -6.25
CA MET A 61 -10.09 10.92 -6.38
C MET A 61 -9.74 11.40 -7.76
N LEU A 62 -8.86 12.38 -7.72
CA LEU A 62 -8.49 13.23 -8.82
C LEU A 62 -6.98 13.11 -9.04
N GLY A 63 -6.56 13.06 -10.30
CA GLY A 63 -5.15 13.03 -10.66
C GLY A 63 -4.92 13.61 -12.04
N ASN A 64 -3.89 14.44 -12.17
CA ASN A 64 -3.54 15.08 -13.44
C ASN A 64 -2.25 14.50 -14.00
N THR A 65 -2.25 14.23 -15.31
CA THR A 65 -1.06 13.79 -16.05
C THR A 65 -0.80 14.70 -17.26
N TRP A 66 0.43 15.19 -17.37
CA TRP A 66 0.92 15.95 -18.52
C TRP A 66 1.95 15.12 -19.27
N ILE A 67 1.85 15.13 -20.59
CA ILE A 67 2.73 14.36 -21.46
C ILE A 67 3.25 15.30 -22.56
N ALA A 68 4.58 15.34 -22.70
CA ALA A 68 5.24 15.92 -23.85
C ALA A 68 6.04 14.83 -24.55
N HIS A 69 6.01 14.81 -25.88
CA HIS A 69 6.82 13.87 -26.64
C HIS A 69 7.36 14.55 -27.89
N PHE A 70 8.55 14.13 -28.28
CA PHE A 70 9.20 14.49 -29.52
C PHE A 70 9.91 13.25 -30.06
N GLY A 71 9.88 13.06 -31.36
CA GLY A 71 10.60 11.98 -32.01
C GLY A 71 10.72 12.22 -33.49
N ASP A 72 11.79 11.69 -34.06
CA ASP A 72 12.12 11.82 -35.46
C ASP A 72 12.86 10.56 -35.96
N THR A 73 12.88 10.40 -37.28
CA THR A 73 13.56 9.31 -37.97
C THR A 73 14.53 9.89 -38.98
N TRP A 74 15.82 9.74 -38.72
CA TRP A 74 16.87 10.26 -39.58
C TRP A 74 17.52 9.14 -40.39
N LYS A 75 17.33 9.21 -41.71
CA LYS A 75 18.08 8.40 -42.68
C LYS A 75 19.41 9.10 -42.99
N ILE A 76 20.45 8.77 -42.23
CA ILE A 76 21.78 9.37 -42.38
C ILE A 76 22.40 8.95 -43.72
N THR A 77 22.25 7.67 -44.07
CA THR A 77 22.68 7.11 -45.37
C THR A 77 21.66 6.06 -45.82
N PRO A 78 21.71 5.57 -47.07
CA PRO A 78 20.87 4.44 -47.49
C PRO A 78 21.08 3.17 -46.65
N LYS A 79 22.20 3.06 -45.94
CA LYS A 79 22.53 1.92 -45.07
C LYS A 79 22.26 2.18 -43.59
N LEU A 80 22.09 3.42 -43.15
CA LEU A 80 21.99 3.80 -41.73
C LEU A 80 20.75 4.65 -41.47
N SER A 81 19.85 4.12 -40.66
CA SER A 81 18.69 4.84 -40.14
C SER A 81 18.72 4.88 -38.62
N ILE A 82 18.45 6.05 -38.04
CA ILE A 82 18.36 6.26 -36.60
C ILE A 82 16.96 6.79 -36.28
N ASN A 83 16.27 6.10 -35.37
CA ASN A 83 15.02 6.53 -34.78
C ASN A 83 15.33 7.04 -33.38
N TYR A 84 14.98 8.28 -33.07
CA TYR A 84 15.21 8.82 -31.74
C TYR A 84 13.98 9.58 -31.27
N GLY A 85 13.73 9.53 -29.98
CA GLY A 85 12.63 10.24 -29.37
C GLY A 85 12.76 10.33 -27.87
N ILE A 86 12.04 11.27 -27.31
CA ILE A 86 11.93 11.47 -25.87
C ILE A 86 10.47 11.72 -25.54
N ARG A 87 10.01 11.07 -24.48
CA ARG A 87 8.73 11.34 -23.84
C ARG A 87 9.00 11.82 -22.43
N TRP A 88 8.30 12.85 -22.00
CA TRP A 88 8.29 13.32 -20.62
C TRP A 88 6.88 13.14 -20.08
N ASP A 89 6.78 12.36 -19.00
CA ASP A 89 5.55 12.13 -18.28
C ASP A 89 5.63 12.87 -16.94
N ARG A 90 4.58 13.61 -16.59
CA ARG A 90 4.41 14.20 -15.26
C ARG A 90 3.06 13.80 -14.74
N ALA A 91 3.04 12.96 -13.71
CA ALA A 91 1.83 12.62 -12.98
C ALA A 91 1.87 13.24 -11.59
N THR A 92 0.78 13.91 -11.20
CA THR A 92 0.59 14.40 -9.84
C THR A 92 0.04 13.29 -8.94
N PRO A 93 0.42 13.27 -7.65
CA PRO A 93 -0.20 12.37 -6.69
C PRO A 93 -1.71 12.55 -6.65
N SER A 94 -2.45 11.45 -6.44
CA SER A 94 -3.90 11.51 -6.33
C SER A 94 -4.33 12.22 -5.06
N VAL A 95 -5.37 13.06 -5.19
CA VAL A 95 -6.06 13.72 -4.07
C VAL A 95 -7.51 13.29 -4.03
N GLU A 96 -8.09 13.21 -2.84
CA GLU A 96 -9.55 13.07 -2.70
C GLU A 96 -10.18 14.47 -2.77
N LYS A 97 -11.27 14.60 -3.53
CA LYS A 97 -11.93 15.86 -3.88
C LYS A 97 -12.13 16.78 -2.67
N ASP A 98 -12.55 16.20 -1.55
CA ASP A 98 -12.92 16.91 -0.35
C ASP A 98 -11.88 16.79 0.76
N ASP A 99 -10.71 16.16 0.56
CA ASP A 99 -9.68 15.90 1.58
C ASP A 99 -10.13 14.92 2.67
N HIS A 100 -10.82 13.86 2.26
CA HIS A 100 -11.09 12.68 3.09
C HIS A 100 -10.02 11.61 2.88
N LEU A 101 -8.75 11.96 3.10
CA LEU A 101 -7.65 11.00 3.17
C LEU A 101 -6.96 11.06 4.51
N SER A 102 -6.47 9.91 4.96
CA SER A 102 -5.56 9.83 6.10
C SER A 102 -4.40 8.90 5.77
N PHE A 103 -3.28 9.15 6.44
CA PHE A 103 -2.03 8.41 6.24
C PHE A 103 -1.09 8.67 7.42
N LEU A 104 -0.08 7.81 7.57
CA LEU A 104 1.00 8.06 8.51
C LEU A 104 1.82 9.29 8.07
N ASP A 105 1.96 10.25 8.98
CA ASP A 105 3.00 11.27 8.95
C ASP A 105 4.15 10.81 9.87
N PRO A 106 5.27 10.33 9.30
CA PRO A 106 6.37 9.75 10.08
C PRO A 106 7.13 10.79 10.91
N TYR A 107 6.99 12.08 10.62
CA TYR A 107 7.74 13.15 11.30
C TYR A 107 6.87 13.96 12.26
N GLY A 108 5.55 13.97 12.05
CA GLY A 108 4.61 14.66 12.92
C GLY A 108 4.57 14.08 14.33
N ALA A 109 4.52 14.97 15.32
CA ALA A 109 4.39 14.59 16.73
C ALA A 109 3.00 13.98 17.01
N ASN A 110 2.99 12.83 17.68
CA ASN A 110 1.78 12.12 18.10
C ASN A 110 1.51 12.42 19.59
N PRO A 111 0.54 13.29 19.92
CA PRO A 111 0.27 13.67 21.32
C PRO A 111 -0.08 12.46 22.20
N SER A 112 -0.81 11.49 21.63
CA SER A 112 -1.24 10.26 22.30
C SER A 112 -0.13 9.21 22.45
N ALA A 113 1.08 9.51 21.96
CA ALA A 113 2.30 8.70 22.13
C ALA A 113 3.43 9.53 22.77
N GLY A 114 3.10 10.45 23.68
CA GLY A 114 4.07 11.27 24.40
C GLY A 114 4.80 12.29 23.51
N GLY A 115 4.20 12.68 22.37
CA GLY A 115 4.79 13.62 21.42
C GLY A 115 5.84 13.00 20.48
N ARG A 116 6.03 11.68 20.51
CA ARG A 116 6.96 10.97 19.60
C ARG A 116 6.52 11.12 18.14
N ALA A 117 7.47 11.02 17.22
CA ALA A 117 7.19 11.07 15.79
C ALA A 117 6.36 9.85 15.33
N GLY A 118 5.56 10.03 14.28
CA GLY A 118 4.67 9.02 13.74
C GLY A 118 3.25 9.20 14.25
N ARG A 119 2.47 10.00 13.52
CA ARG A 119 1.06 10.26 13.82
C ARG A 119 0.19 9.85 12.64
N LEU A 120 -1.07 9.54 12.92
CA LEU A 120 -2.08 9.56 11.88
C LEU A 120 -2.36 11.03 11.53
N ALA A 121 -2.23 11.37 10.26
CA ALA A 121 -2.50 12.71 9.75
C ALA A 121 -3.61 12.65 8.70
N PHE A 122 -4.40 13.72 8.64
CA PHE A 122 -5.51 13.86 7.72
C PHE A 122 -5.17 14.89 6.65
N ALA A 123 -5.57 14.61 5.41
CA ALA A 123 -5.27 15.45 4.26
C ALA A 123 -5.83 16.87 4.41
N GLY A 124 -5.08 17.83 3.89
CA GLY A 124 -5.43 19.25 3.88
C GLY A 124 -5.32 19.90 5.26
N ASP A 125 -6.01 21.02 5.41
CA ASP A 125 -5.84 21.97 6.53
C ASP A 125 -7.08 22.11 7.42
N ARG A 126 -8.16 21.38 7.09
CA ARG A 126 -9.47 21.52 7.74
C ARG A 126 -9.67 20.70 9.01
N TRP A 127 -8.71 19.85 9.37
CA TRP A 127 -8.80 18.89 10.48
C TRP A 127 -8.06 19.37 11.74
N GLY A 128 -7.80 20.67 11.85
CA GLY A 128 -7.17 21.27 13.02
C GLY A 128 -5.77 20.70 13.29
N ALA A 129 -5.50 20.29 14.53
CA ALA A 129 -4.20 19.73 14.90
C ALA A 129 -3.85 18.42 14.16
N ALA A 130 -4.86 17.67 13.71
CA ALA A 130 -4.69 16.41 12.99
C ALA A 130 -4.42 16.61 11.49
N SER A 131 -4.52 17.84 10.98
CA SER A 131 -4.21 18.18 9.60
C SER A 131 -2.74 17.97 9.26
N PHE A 132 -2.50 17.47 8.05
CA PHE A 132 -1.16 17.28 7.51
C PHE A 132 -0.54 18.56 6.94
N GLY A 133 -1.34 19.54 6.51
CA GLY A 133 -0.81 20.72 5.81
C GLY A 133 -0.82 20.59 4.28
N ARG A 134 -1.12 19.39 3.75
CA ARG A 134 -1.17 19.05 2.32
C ARG A 134 -2.20 17.97 2.06
N ARG A 135 -2.70 17.92 0.83
CA ARG A 135 -3.74 16.97 0.41
C ARG A 135 -3.25 15.53 0.21
N HIS A 136 -1.94 15.34 0.16
CA HIS A 136 -1.27 14.05 -0.02
C HIS A 136 0.16 14.08 0.57
N PRO A 137 0.71 12.92 0.99
CA PRO A 137 2.07 12.83 1.50
C PRO A 137 3.12 12.83 0.38
N GLU A 138 2.80 12.29 -0.80
CA GLU A 138 3.77 12.09 -1.87
C GLU A 138 4.27 13.41 -2.49
N ILE A 139 5.51 13.42 -2.94
CA ILE A 139 6.12 14.55 -3.65
C ILE A 139 6.00 14.30 -5.14
N THR A 140 5.48 15.29 -5.87
CA THR A 140 5.35 15.23 -7.33
C THR A 140 6.69 14.94 -8.01
N PHE A 141 6.71 13.92 -8.86
CA PHE A 141 7.90 13.49 -9.58
C PHE A 141 7.92 14.10 -10.99
N ASN A 142 8.90 14.97 -11.25
CA ASN A 142 9.03 15.68 -12.53
C ASN A 142 10.12 15.11 -13.44
N LYS A 143 10.81 14.03 -13.04
CA LYS A 143 11.99 13.50 -13.76
C LYS A 143 11.69 12.23 -14.57
N ALA A 144 10.42 12.01 -14.95
CA ALA A 144 10.02 10.86 -15.76
C ALA A 144 10.32 11.11 -17.26
N PHE A 145 11.61 11.16 -17.58
CA PHE A 145 12.11 11.21 -18.96
C PHE A 145 12.28 9.80 -19.51
N ALA A 146 11.59 9.51 -20.59
CA ALA A 146 11.53 8.23 -21.29
C ALA A 146 12.17 8.38 -22.69
N PRO A 147 13.52 8.42 -22.77
CA PRO A 147 14.22 8.41 -24.05
C PRO A 147 14.05 7.06 -24.74
N ARG A 148 14.06 7.10 -26.07
CA ARG A 148 14.02 5.94 -26.95
C ARG A 148 14.99 6.18 -28.11
N LEU A 149 15.83 5.19 -28.37
CA LEU A 149 16.80 5.20 -29.45
C LEU A 149 16.72 3.85 -30.16
N GLY A 150 16.65 3.88 -31.49
CA GLY A 150 16.72 2.72 -32.36
C GLY A 150 17.70 2.99 -33.49
N ILE A 151 18.53 2.02 -33.82
CA ILE A 151 19.52 2.09 -34.89
C ILE A 151 19.30 0.88 -35.79
N ALA A 152 19.21 1.12 -37.09
CA ALA A 152 19.21 0.09 -38.11
C ALA A 152 20.36 0.35 -39.09
N TYR A 153 21.25 -0.63 -39.22
CA TYR A 153 22.43 -0.56 -40.06
C TYR A 153 22.54 -1.76 -40.99
N SER A 154 22.59 -1.51 -42.30
CA SER A 154 22.91 -2.50 -43.32
C SER A 154 24.44 -2.61 -43.46
N LEU A 155 25.02 -3.65 -42.86
CA LEU A 155 26.44 -3.98 -43.03
C LEU A 155 26.73 -4.40 -44.47
N SER A 156 25.82 -5.16 -45.07
CA SER A 156 25.86 -5.57 -46.47
C SER A 156 24.42 -5.61 -47.01
N PRO A 157 24.20 -5.72 -48.34
CA PRO A 157 22.87 -5.93 -48.91
C PRO A 157 22.14 -7.15 -48.33
N LYS A 158 22.88 -8.12 -47.77
CA LYS A 158 22.38 -9.36 -47.19
C LYS A 158 22.40 -9.38 -45.67
N THR A 159 22.87 -8.32 -45.01
CA THR A 159 23.07 -8.32 -43.55
C THR A 159 22.63 -7.01 -42.93
N VAL A 160 21.69 -7.11 -42.00
CA VAL A 160 21.15 -5.97 -41.28
C VAL A 160 21.30 -6.21 -39.79
N VAL A 161 21.82 -5.20 -39.10
CA VAL A 161 21.86 -5.16 -37.64
C VAL A 161 20.89 -4.09 -37.17
N ARG A 162 20.05 -4.47 -36.21
CA ARG A 162 19.10 -3.57 -35.55
C ARG A 162 19.34 -3.62 -34.06
N THR A 163 19.34 -2.47 -33.41
CA THR A 163 19.42 -2.38 -31.96
C THR A 163 18.55 -1.23 -31.48
N GLY A 164 18.05 -1.34 -30.26
CA GLY A 164 17.30 -0.27 -29.64
C GLY A 164 17.44 -0.29 -28.13
N TYR A 165 17.20 0.86 -27.53
CA TYR A 165 17.10 1.08 -26.11
C TYR A 165 15.94 2.03 -25.82
N GLY A 166 15.17 1.76 -24.77
CA GLY A 166 14.11 2.65 -24.33
C GLY A 166 13.80 2.54 -22.86
N ILE A 167 13.34 3.64 -22.27
CA ILE A 167 12.77 3.69 -20.91
C ILE A 167 11.26 3.85 -21.02
N PHE A 168 10.52 3.10 -20.20
CA PHE A 168 9.06 3.11 -20.17
C PHE A 168 8.59 3.20 -18.72
N TYR A 169 7.93 4.29 -18.34
CA TYR A 169 7.31 4.45 -17.03
C TYR A 169 5.93 3.79 -16.98
N THR A 170 5.55 3.31 -15.81
CA THR A 170 4.18 2.90 -15.50
C THR A 170 3.32 4.11 -15.17
N GLN A 171 2.01 3.90 -15.07
CA GLN A 171 1.11 4.89 -14.51
C GLN A 171 1.44 5.19 -13.03
N ALA A 172 1.05 6.39 -12.57
CA ALA A 172 1.11 6.73 -11.16
C ALA A 172 0.21 5.80 -10.34
N PHE A 173 0.68 5.44 -9.16
CA PHE A 173 -0.04 4.54 -8.28
C PHE A 173 -1.17 5.28 -7.54
N TYR A 174 -2.29 4.61 -7.37
CA TYR A 174 -3.47 5.16 -6.71
C TYR A 174 -3.66 4.57 -5.29
N PRO A 175 -4.01 5.35 -4.26
CA PRO A 175 -4.22 4.85 -2.89
C PRO A 175 -5.40 3.87 -2.79
N GLY A 176 -5.24 2.72 -2.12
CA GLY A 176 -6.31 1.74 -1.90
C GLY A 176 -6.21 0.42 -2.70
N TRP A 177 -5.44 0.35 -3.79
CA TRP A 177 -5.06 -0.92 -4.43
C TRP A 177 -3.70 -1.41 -3.93
N GLY A 178 -3.51 -1.37 -2.61
CA GLY A 178 -2.25 -1.70 -1.92
C GLY A 178 -1.24 -0.53 -1.80
N GLY A 179 -1.57 0.66 -2.31
CA GLY A 179 -0.76 1.88 -2.19
C GLY A 179 -0.90 2.60 -0.85
N GLY A 180 -1.26 1.88 0.22
CA GLY A 180 -1.54 2.41 1.55
C GLY A 180 -3.03 2.59 1.87
N SER A 181 -3.31 2.74 3.18
CA SER A 181 -4.63 3.14 3.69
C SER A 181 -4.90 4.59 3.31
N ALA A 182 -6.18 4.86 3.12
CA ALA A 182 -6.65 6.13 2.63
C ALA A 182 -7.85 6.64 3.44
N LEU A 183 -8.40 5.84 4.36
CA LEU A 183 -9.66 6.13 5.04
C LEU A 183 -9.63 5.84 6.55
N ASP A 184 -8.46 5.63 7.15
CA ASP A 184 -8.36 5.46 8.61
C ASP A 184 -8.96 6.68 9.32
N GLY A 185 -9.84 6.43 10.29
CA GLY A 185 -10.59 7.48 10.96
C GLY A 185 -11.85 7.93 10.23
N PHE A 186 -12.10 7.48 8.99
CA PHE A 186 -13.38 7.69 8.29
C PHE A 186 -14.22 6.40 8.20
N ASP A 187 -13.67 5.28 8.65
CA ASP A 187 -14.36 4.02 8.79
C ASP A 187 -14.18 3.39 10.18
N ALA A 188 -15.15 2.55 10.54
CA ALA A 188 -15.13 1.71 11.73
C ALA A 188 -15.42 0.28 11.30
N ASN A 189 -14.50 -0.64 11.59
CA ASN A 189 -14.73 -2.07 11.44
C ASN A 189 -15.21 -2.59 12.80
N VAL A 190 -16.48 -2.95 12.88
CA VAL A 190 -17.11 -3.39 14.13
C VAL A 190 -17.30 -4.89 14.04
N SER A 191 -16.84 -5.62 15.05
CA SER A 191 -16.98 -7.08 15.14
C SER A 191 -17.55 -7.47 16.49
N TYR A 192 -18.49 -8.42 16.46
CA TYR A 192 -19.03 -9.07 17.65
C TYR A 192 -18.83 -10.57 17.52
N SER A 193 -18.44 -11.21 18.62
CA SER A 193 -18.29 -12.65 18.71
C SER A 193 -19.11 -13.17 19.88
N SER A 194 -19.54 -14.41 19.76
CA SER A 194 -20.18 -15.18 20.81
C SER A 194 -19.26 -15.29 22.01
N THR A 195 -19.88 -15.48 23.16
CA THR A 195 -19.17 -15.66 24.43
C THR A 195 -19.53 -17.02 25.03
N LEU A 196 -18.92 -17.36 26.17
CA LEU A 196 -19.15 -18.64 26.87
C LEU A 196 -18.95 -19.87 25.95
N GLY A 197 -17.88 -19.85 25.15
CA GLY A 197 -17.53 -20.98 24.28
C GLY A 197 -18.48 -21.19 23.09
N GLY A 198 -19.20 -20.14 22.66
CA GLY A 198 -20.07 -20.18 21.48
C GLY A 198 -21.53 -20.49 21.78
N ILE A 199 -21.95 -20.46 23.05
CA ILE A 199 -23.33 -20.76 23.47
C ILE A 199 -24.14 -19.52 23.76
N GLN A 200 -23.47 -18.46 24.22
CA GLN A 200 -24.08 -17.15 24.27
C GLN A 200 -23.85 -16.48 22.92
N PRO A 201 -24.90 -16.31 22.08
CA PRO A 201 -24.73 -15.67 20.78
C PRO A 201 -24.22 -14.25 20.95
N ALA A 202 -23.47 -13.77 19.95
CA ALA A 202 -22.97 -12.41 19.91
C ALA A 202 -24.11 -11.39 20.02
N PHE A 203 -25.20 -11.64 19.29
CA PHE A 203 -26.47 -10.95 19.36
C PHE A 203 -27.52 -11.75 18.58
N ILE A 204 -28.78 -11.34 18.67
CA ILE A 204 -29.86 -11.93 17.88
C ILE A 204 -30.11 -11.05 16.65
N LEU A 205 -29.95 -11.60 15.44
CA LEU A 205 -30.02 -10.85 14.18
C LEU A 205 -31.38 -10.14 13.98
N ASN A 206 -32.47 -10.73 14.46
CA ASN A 206 -33.80 -10.12 14.36
C ASN A 206 -33.97 -8.84 15.22
N GLN A 207 -33.07 -8.61 16.20
CA GLN A 207 -33.00 -7.38 16.98
C GLN A 207 -32.13 -6.31 16.31
N GLY A 208 -31.54 -6.63 15.14
CA GLY A 208 -30.65 -5.76 14.39
C GLY A 208 -29.19 -5.89 14.79
N PHE A 209 -28.30 -5.26 14.01
CA PHE A 209 -26.88 -5.20 14.31
C PHE A 209 -26.63 -4.28 15.53
N PRO A 210 -25.85 -4.71 16.54
CA PRO A 210 -25.68 -3.90 17.74
C PRO A 210 -25.05 -2.53 17.45
N GLN A 211 -25.67 -1.48 17.99
CA GLN A 211 -25.28 -0.08 17.79
C GLN A 211 -24.39 0.47 18.92
N ASN A 212 -23.86 -0.40 19.79
CA ASN A 212 -22.99 -0.05 20.92
C ASN A 212 -21.53 0.15 20.49
N PHE A 213 -21.32 0.95 19.45
CA PHE A 213 -20.01 1.38 18.98
C PHE A 213 -20.05 2.87 18.68
N THR A 214 -18.89 3.53 18.71
CA THR A 214 -18.79 4.93 18.30
C THR A 214 -18.72 4.99 16.77
N PRO A 215 -19.63 5.70 16.08
CA PRO A 215 -19.56 5.83 14.63
C PRO A 215 -18.42 6.77 14.20
N PRO A 216 -17.82 6.56 13.01
CA PRO A 216 -16.84 7.49 12.44
C PRO A 216 -17.51 8.85 12.09
N PRO A 217 -16.73 9.94 11.94
CA PRO A 217 -15.27 9.97 11.86
C PRO A 217 -14.55 10.10 13.21
N PHE A 218 -13.37 9.50 13.30
CA PHE A 218 -12.41 9.62 14.38
C PHE A 218 -11.23 10.50 13.94
N ILE A 219 -11.40 11.81 14.07
CA ILE A 219 -10.34 12.77 13.71
C ILE A 219 -9.39 12.94 14.90
N ASP A 220 -8.49 11.97 15.06
CA ASP A 220 -7.50 11.94 16.13
C ASP A 220 -6.17 11.35 15.62
N SER A 221 -5.06 12.02 15.94
CA SER A 221 -3.73 11.61 15.48
C SER A 221 -3.21 10.30 16.11
N GLY A 222 -3.80 9.88 17.23
CA GLY A 222 -3.53 8.64 17.92
C GLY A 222 -4.54 7.52 17.64
N TYR A 223 -5.54 7.71 16.76
CA TYR A 223 -6.62 6.75 16.52
C TYR A 223 -6.14 5.31 16.22
N ARG A 224 -5.03 5.16 15.50
CA ARG A 224 -4.42 3.86 15.15
C ARG A 224 -3.26 3.43 16.05
N ASN A 225 -3.01 4.14 17.15
CA ASN A 225 -1.98 3.70 18.08
C ASN A 225 -2.35 2.33 18.68
N GLY A 226 -1.35 1.48 18.84
CA GLY A 226 -1.48 0.10 19.25
C GLY A 226 -2.15 -0.82 18.23
N GLN A 227 -2.35 -0.35 16.99
CA GLN A 227 -2.96 -1.11 15.90
C GLN A 227 -2.08 -1.08 14.65
N ASN A 228 -2.55 -1.74 13.58
CA ASN A 228 -1.92 -1.68 12.28
C ASN A 228 -2.27 -0.37 11.56
N LEU A 229 -1.27 0.20 10.90
CA LEU A 229 -1.41 1.34 10.00
C LEU A 229 -0.62 1.07 8.72
N THR A 230 -1.09 1.55 7.57
CA THR A 230 -0.33 1.46 6.31
C THR A 230 0.39 2.78 6.04
N TYR A 231 1.56 2.70 5.41
CA TYR A 231 2.40 3.87 5.12
C TYR A 231 2.32 4.24 3.64
N ARG A 232 2.25 5.54 3.37
CA ARG A 232 2.37 6.13 2.04
C ARG A 232 3.69 6.90 1.95
N PRO A 233 4.74 6.31 1.36
CA PRO A 233 6.05 6.95 1.28
C PRO A 233 6.00 8.31 0.57
N PHE A 234 6.72 9.30 1.08
CA PHE A 234 6.80 10.62 0.43
C PHE A 234 7.36 10.58 -0.99
N ASP A 235 8.14 9.55 -1.33
CA ASP A 235 8.68 9.36 -2.67
C ASP A 235 7.89 8.33 -3.50
N ALA A 236 6.73 7.87 -3.04
CA ALA A 236 5.90 6.87 -3.73
C ALA A 236 5.40 7.31 -5.12
N ASN A 237 5.41 8.62 -5.43
CA ASN A 237 5.08 9.12 -6.77
C ASN A 237 6.26 9.03 -7.75
N ARG A 238 7.41 8.49 -7.35
CA ARG A 238 8.47 8.12 -8.29
C ARG A 238 8.00 6.92 -9.11
N LEU A 239 7.60 7.19 -10.35
CA LEU A 239 7.05 6.17 -11.23
C LEU A 239 8.00 4.97 -11.40
N SER A 240 7.44 3.76 -11.31
CA SER A 240 8.10 2.53 -11.71
C SER A 240 8.44 2.59 -13.19
N TYR A 241 9.54 1.97 -13.59
CA TYR A 241 9.92 1.95 -15.01
C TYR A 241 10.65 0.68 -15.41
N THR A 242 10.60 0.41 -16.71
CA THR A 242 11.38 -0.63 -17.36
C THR A 242 12.36 -0.01 -18.35
N GLN A 243 13.58 -0.54 -18.37
CA GLN A 243 14.56 -0.29 -19.42
C GLN A 243 14.56 -1.51 -20.32
N GLN A 244 14.38 -1.31 -21.62
CA GLN A 244 14.32 -2.39 -22.59
C GLN A 244 15.41 -2.16 -23.63
N TRP A 245 16.18 -3.19 -23.95
CA TRP A 245 17.15 -3.14 -25.04
C TRP A 245 17.19 -4.44 -25.81
N ASN A 246 17.54 -4.33 -27.09
CA ASN A 246 17.67 -5.48 -27.96
C ASN A 246 18.83 -5.30 -28.95
N LEU A 247 19.28 -6.45 -29.47
CA LEU A 247 20.19 -6.53 -30.60
C LEU A 247 19.69 -7.66 -31.50
N THR A 248 19.47 -7.36 -32.77
CA THR A 248 19.05 -8.33 -33.78
C THR A 248 20.02 -8.28 -34.94
N VAL A 249 20.51 -9.45 -35.33
CA VAL A 249 21.34 -9.64 -36.52
C VAL A 249 20.57 -10.54 -37.47
N GLU A 250 20.32 -10.05 -38.67
CA GLU A 250 19.63 -10.77 -39.73
C GLU A 250 20.60 -10.94 -40.90
N HIS A 251 20.76 -12.17 -41.38
CA HIS A 251 21.61 -12.49 -42.52
C HIS A 251 20.87 -13.37 -43.52
N GLU A 252 20.78 -12.90 -44.77
CA GLU A 252 20.30 -13.64 -45.91
C GLU A 252 21.45 -14.44 -46.54
N PHE A 253 21.33 -15.76 -46.59
CA PHE A 253 22.33 -16.63 -47.21
C PHE A 253 22.01 -16.84 -48.70
N THR A 254 20.74 -17.12 -49.00
CA THR A 254 20.18 -17.29 -50.34
C THR A 254 18.89 -16.49 -50.49
N SER A 255 18.39 -16.32 -51.71
CA SER A 255 17.16 -15.57 -52.01
C SER A 255 15.89 -16.10 -51.32
N ASN A 256 15.97 -17.27 -50.67
CA ASN A 256 14.88 -17.93 -49.97
C ASN A 256 15.25 -18.44 -48.57
N PHE A 257 16.45 -18.12 -48.06
CA PHE A 257 16.91 -18.58 -46.73
C PHE A 257 17.67 -17.48 -45.99
N TYR A 258 17.18 -17.16 -44.80
CA TYR A 258 17.81 -16.22 -43.88
C TYR A 258 17.78 -16.78 -42.45
N ILE A 259 18.71 -16.31 -41.62
CA ILE A 259 18.71 -16.54 -40.17
C ILE A 259 18.63 -15.19 -39.47
N SER A 260 17.83 -15.13 -38.41
CA SER A 260 17.76 -14.00 -37.49
C SER A 260 18.12 -14.48 -36.09
N ALA A 261 19.11 -13.83 -35.49
CA ALA A 261 19.47 -14.02 -34.09
C ALA A 261 19.14 -12.73 -33.33
N ALA A 262 18.43 -12.85 -32.21
CA ALA A 262 18.03 -11.72 -31.39
C ALA A 262 18.40 -11.96 -29.93
N TYR A 263 18.99 -10.93 -29.32
CA TYR A 263 19.12 -10.80 -27.88
C TYR A 263 18.13 -9.74 -27.40
N VAL A 264 17.34 -10.06 -26.37
CA VAL A 264 16.35 -9.15 -25.79
C VAL A 264 16.53 -9.13 -24.28
N ALA A 265 16.56 -7.92 -23.71
CA ALA A 265 16.70 -7.74 -22.28
C ALA A 265 15.76 -6.65 -21.75
N ASN A 266 15.34 -6.85 -20.49
CA ASN A 266 14.49 -5.93 -19.76
C ASN A 266 14.98 -5.83 -18.30
N LYS A 267 15.04 -4.60 -17.79
CA LYS A 267 15.29 -4.32 -16.38
C LYS A 267 14.15 -3.47 -15.81
N GLY A 268 13.43 -3.99 -14.82
CA GLY A 268 12.48 -3.23 -14.01
C GLY A 268 13.18 -2.53 -12.85
N THR A 269 12.75 -1.31 -12.51
CA THR A 269 13.28 -0.53 -11.38
C THR A 269 12.15 0.26 -10.73
N ARG A 270 12.18 0.38 -9.39
CA ARG A 270 11.10 0.93 -8.55
C ARG A 270 9.78 0.19 -8.72
N LEU A 271 9.84 -1.10 -8.98
CA LEU A 271 8.64 -1.93 -9.06
C LEU A 271 7.96 -1.99 -7.68
N PRO A 272 6.64 -2.22 -7.63
CA PRO A 272 5.96 -2.42 -6.36
C PRO A 272 6.60 -3.54 -5.54
N SER A 273 6.83 -3.30 -4.26
CA SER A 273 7.50 -4.22 -3.33
C SER A 273 7.05 -4.01 -1.88
N SER A 274 7.33 -5.00 -1.03
CA SER A 274 7.04 -4.98 0.41
C SER A 274 8.28 -5.41 1.21
N THR A 275 9.43 -4.83 0.89
CA THR A 275 10.77 -5.23 1.32
C THR A 275 11.56 -4.15 2.06
N ALA A 276 11.08 -2.90 2.10
CA ALA A 276 11.73 -1.78 2.76
C ALA A 276 10.82 -1.19 3.88
N PRO A 277 10.53 -1.97 4.93
CA PRO A 277 9.68 -1.52 6.04
C PRO A 277 10.27 -0.31 6.76
N LEU A 278 9.42 0.67 7.04
CA LEU A 278 9.81 1.83 7.84
C LEU A 278 9.92 1.48 9.34
N ASN A 279 9.13 0.50 9.80
CA ASN A 279 9.05 0.07 11.18
C ASN A 279 9.62 -1.34 11.36
N ALA A 280 10.94 -1.46 11.27
CA ALA A 280 11.65 -2.72 11.45
C ALA A 280 12.72 -2.62 12.52
N LEU A 281 12.96 -3.73 13.21
CA LEU A 281 14.00 -3.84 14.22
C LEU A 281 15.38 -3.80 13.55
N ASP A 282 16.33 -3.06 14.15
CA ASP A 282 17.72 -3.10 13.69
C ASP A 282 18.25 -4.55 13.82
N PRO A 283 18.77 -5.17 12.72
CA PRO A 283 19.30 -6.52 12.76
C PRO A 283 20.38 -6.76 13.83
N LYS A 284 21.07 -5.72 14.31
CA LYS A 284 22.04 -5.83 15.42
C LYS A 284 21.39 -6.28 16.73
N LEU A 285 20.11 -5.95 16.93
CA LEU A 285 19.34 -6.28 18.14
C LEU A 285 18.90 -7.74 18.16
N LEU A 286 19.02 -8.48 17.05
CA LEU A 286 18.73 -9.92 17.00
C LEU A 286 19.63 -10.73 17.94
N SER A 287 20.78 -10.18 18.34
CA SER A 287 21.65 -10.73 19.37
C SER A 287 20.98 -10.87 20.76
N MET A 288 19.90 -10.13 21.01
CA MET A 288 19.10 -10.25 22.25
C MET A 288 18.32 -11.57 22.33
N GLY A 289 18.13 -12.27 21.21
CA GLY A 289 17.48 -13.59 21.16
C GLY A 289 16.09 -13.59 21.77
N SER A 290 15.83 -14.51 22.71
CA SER A 290 14.50 -14.69 23.32
C SER A 290 14.01 -13.47 24.11
N ARG A 291 14.93 -12.62 24.60
CA ARG A 291 14.59 -11.39 25.37
C ARG A 291 13.77 -10.38 24.58
N LEU A 292 13.79 -10.47 23.25
CA LEU A 292 12.97 -9.65 22.36
C LEU A 292 11.47 -9.97 22.50
N PHE A 293 11.13 -11.19 22.93
CA PHE A 293 9.74 -11.63 23.09
C PHE A 293 9.19 -11.40 24.49
N ASP A 294 10.01 -10.96 25.45
CA ASP A 294 9.52 -10.60 26.78
C ASP A 294 8.59 -9.39 26.67
N GLU A 295 7.47 -9.43 27.39
CA GLU A 295 6.40 -8.43 27.32
C GLU A 295 6.43 -7.50 28.54
N PHE A 296 6.13 -6.23 28.29
CA PHE A 296 5.86 -5.26 29.33
C PHE A 296 4.50 -5.54 29.97
N ARG A 297 4.44 -5.48 31.30
CA ARG A 297 3.21 -5.54 32.08
C ARG A 297 2.75 -4.13 32.47
N PRO A 298 1.44 -3.93 32.74
CA PRO A 298 0.95 -2.66 33.27
C PRO A 298 1.74 -2.24 34.52
N GLY A 299 2.31 -1.04 34.49
CA GLY A 299 3.15 -0.48 35.55
C GLY A 299 4.66 -0.65 35.37
N ASP A 300 5.12 -1.46 34.42
CA ASP A 300 6.55 -1.60 34.13
C ASP A 300 7.13 -0.31 33.53
N THR A 301 8.28 0.12 34.06
CA THR A 301 9.03 1.25 33.50
C THR A 301 10.14 0.81 32.54
N ALA A 302 10.59 -0.44 32.64
CA ALA A 302 11.59 -1.04 31.77
C ALA A 302 11.55 -2.58 31.83
N VAL A 303 11.86 -3.25 30.71
CA VAL A 303 12.04 -4.71 30.62
C VAL A 303 13.33 -4.98 29.85
N ASN A 304 14.19 -5.89 30.35
CA ASN A 304 15.48 -6.22 29.72
C ASN A 304 16.39 -5.01 29.42
N GLY A 305 16.30 -3.96 30.25
CA GLY A 305 17.05 -2.72 30.05
C GLY A 305 16.49 -1.79 28.97
N VAL A 306 15.35 -2.15 28.36
CA VAL A 306 14.62 -1.30 27.41
C VAL A 306 13.54 -0.53 28.17
N PRO A 307 13.55 0.81 28.12
CA PRO A 307 12.54 1.63 28.80
C PRO A 307 11.18 1.52 28.10
N LEU A 308 10.11 1.76 28.87
CA LEU A 308 8.77 1.91 28.33
C LEU A 308 8.73 3.05 27.29
N PRO A 309 8.18 2.85 26.07
CA PRO A 309 8.21 3.88 25.02
C PRO A 309 7.53 5.20 25.40
N TYR A 310 6.39 5.13 26.09
CA TYR A 310 5.65 6.27 26.66
C TYR A 310 4.59 5.76 27.66
N ALA A 311 4.07 6.67 28.49
CA ALA A 311 3.04 6.33 29.48
C ALA A 311 1.74 5.82 28.82
N GLY A 312 1.19 4.72 29.32
CA GLY A 312 -0.03 4.11 28.78
C GLY A 312 0.19 3.26 27.52
N TRP A 313 1.45 3.05 27.10
CA TRP A 313 1.75 2.28 25.89
C TRP A 313 1.25 0.84 25.97
N VAL A 314 1.48 0.14 27.10
CA VAL A 314 1.09 -1.27 27.28
C VAL A 314 -0.42 -1.46 27.07
N GLU A 315 -1.22 -0.59 27.67
CA GLU A 315 -2.69 -0.64 27.60
C GLU A 315 -3.21 -0.27 26.20
N GLN A 316 -2.47 0.55 25.46
CA GLN A 316 -2.83 0.97 24.12
C GLN A 316 -2.58 -0.13 23.07
N MET A 317 -1.57 -0.99 23.27
CA MET A 317 -1.21 -2.07 22.33
C MET A 317 -2.27 -3.17 22.29
N THR A 318 -3.20 -3.06 21.34
CA THR A 318 -4.35 -3.97 21.19
C THR A 318 -4.24 -4.88 19.96
N GLY A 319 -3.47 -4.49 18.95
CA GLY A 319 -3.26 -5.22 17.71
C GLY A 319 -2.01 -6.12 17.69
N CYS A 320 -1.17 -6.04 18.72
CA CYS A 320 0.04 -6.85 18.89
C CYS A 320 0.53 -6.78 20.35
N ALA A 321 1.41 -7.71 20.71
CA ALA A 321 1.96 -7.76 22.06
C ALA A 321 2.91 -6.57 22.35
N PRO A 322 2.84 -5.95 23.55
CA PRO A 322 3.76 -4.91 24.01
C PRO A 322 5.12 -5.53 24.40
N SER A 323 5.80 -6.13 23.42
CA SER A 323 7.07 -6.83 23.58
C SER A 323 8.28 -5.88 23.59
N VAL A 324 9.42 -6.35 24.10
CA VAL A 324 10.71 -5.65 23.98
C VAL A 324 11.06 -5.36 22.52
N ALA A 325 10.80 -6.30 21.59
CA ALA A 325 10.98 -6.07 20.15
C ALA A 325 10.14 -4.87 19.66
N GLN A 326 8.86 -4.83 20.05
CA GLN A 326 7.93 -3.77 19.66
C GLN A 326 8.32 -2.41 20.26
N ALA A 327 8.83 -2.38 21.50
CA ALA A 327 9.33 -1.17 22.15
C ALA A 327 10.58 -0.58 21.48
N LEU A 328 11.42 -1.44 20.88
CA LEU A 328 12.66 -1.05 20.20
C LEU A 328 12.46 -0.58 18.75
N LEU A 329 11.25 -0.71 18.20
CA LEU A 329 10.96 -0.22 16.86
C LEU A 329 11.04 1.32 16.78
N PRO A 330 11.30 1.91 15.60
CA PRO A 330 11.25 3.36 15.42
C PRO A 330 9.87 3.96 15.77
N TYR A 331 8.80 3.26 15.41
CA TYR A 331 7.41 3.61 15.68
C TYR A 331 6.73 2.53 16.53
N PRO A 332 7.09 2.42 17.83
CA PRO A 332 6.59 1.39 18.74
C PRO A 332 5.08 1.50 18.99
N GLN A 333 4.46 2.64 18.67
CA GLN A 333 3.02 2.85 18.73
C GLN A 333 2.23 2.16 17.62
N TYR A 334 2.87 1.56 16.60
CA TYR A 334 2.17 0.85 15.52
C TYR A 334 2.63 -0.60 15.42
N CYS A 335 1.67 -1.51 15.30
CA CYS A 335 1.92 -2.95 15.20
C CYS A 335 2.36 -3.42 13.81
N SER A 336 2.18 -2.56 12.81
CA SER A 336 2.58 -2.87 11.43
C SER A 336 4.03 -2.49 11.20
N SER A 337 4.63 -3.14 10.20
CA SER A 337 5.96 -2.80 9.69
C SER A 337 6.01 -1.47 8.91
N LEU A 338 4.87 -0.76 8.80
CA LEU A 338 4.70 0.50 8.06
C LEU A 338 5.26 0.40 6.64
N LEU A 339 4.86 -0.66 5.92
CA LEU A 339 5.17 -0.85 4.51
C LEU A 339 4.21 -0.05 3.62
N GLY A 340 4.70 0.33 2.45
CA GLY A 340 3.89 0.79 1.34
C GLY A 340 4.36 0.11 0.05
N LEU A 341 3.44 -0.39 -0.77
CA LEU A 341 3.81 -1.11 -2.01
C LEU A 341 4.72 -0.30 -2.95
N ASN A 342 4.75 1.04 -2.81
CA ASN A 342 5.41 1.97 -3.71
C ASN A 342 6.71 2.53 -3.12
N GLU A 343 7.34 1.79 -2.21
CA GLU A 343 8.60 2.12 -1.51
C GLU A 343 9.84 2.21 -2.43
N ASN A 344 9.66 2.12 -3.76
CA ASN A 344 10.71 2.25 -4.77
C ASN A 344 11.86 1.21 -4.68
N ALA A 345 11.67 0.12 -3.94
CA ALA A 345 12.72 -0.88 -3.70
C ALA A 345 12.70 -2.05 -4.69
N GLY A 346 11.57 -2.34 -5.35
CA GLY A 346 11.45 -3.47 -6.27
C GLY A 346 12.31 -3.33 -7.53
N ASN A 347 12.98 -4.43 -7.91
CA ASN A 347 13.83 -4.53 -9.10
C ASN A 347 13.62 -5.89 -9.78
N SER A 348 13.77 -5.93 -11.11
CA SER A 348 13.76 -7.19 -11.89
C SER A 348 14.72 -7.11 -13.06
N SER A 349 15.20 -8.26 -13.52
CA SER A 349 16.05 -8.38 -14.71
C SER A 349 15.71 -9.64 -15.48
N TYR A 350 15.63 -9.52 -16.81
CA TYR A 350 15.40 -10.61 -17.75
C TYR A 350 16.29 -10.43 -18.98
N HIS A 351 16.79 -11.54 -19.51
CA HIS A 351 17.55 -11.60 -20.76
C HIS A 351 17.29 -12.94 -21.48
N SER A 352 17.18 -12.91 -22.80
CA SER A 352 17.04 -14.10 -23.66
C SER A 352 17.71 -13.93 -25.00
#